data_AF-A0A7C5XFX2-F1
#
_entry.id   AF-A0A7C5XFX2-F1
#
_cell.length_a   1.000
_cell.length_b   1.000
_cell.length_c   1.000
_cell.angle_alpha   90.00
_cell.angle_beta   90.00
_cell.angle_gamma   90.00
#
_symmetry.space_group_name_H-M   'P 1'
#
loop_
_entity.id
_entity.type
_entity.pdbx_description
1 polymer ?
#
loop_
_entity_poly.entity_id
_entity_poly.type
_entity_poly.pdbx_seq_one_letter_code
_entity_poly.pdbx_strand_id
1 'polypeptide(L)'
;MDPRVKRVRNGVSPRDIVLGNYLSLMGKSIAAIAYAIREGSEHRYLAVDLNTNEVFQSILIDLGVTRLPVQVQIVQPYSISFVGNLRLKRNRIYISVPKLLHDIHEALWHDGRSFPIIITPLMASMANVR
;
A
#
# COMPACT_ATOMS: atom_id res chain seq x y z
N MET A 1 20.68 -42.59 -31.38
CA MET A 1 19.39 -41.97 -31.01
C MET A 1 19.58 -41.27 -29.67
N ASP A 2 19.02 -40.06 -29.57
CA ASP A 2 19.45 -38.90 -28.76
C ASP A 2 19.31 -39.00 -27.23
N PRO A 3 20.32 -38.59 -26.42
CA PRO A 3 20.18 -38.31 -25.01
C PRO A 3 19.97 -36.80 -24.79
N ARG A 4 18.82 -36.25 -25.19
CA ARG A 4 18.51 -34.83 -24.98
C ARG A 4 17.07 -34.62 -24.56
N VAL A 5 16.74 -35.07 -23.36
CA VAL A 5 15.69 -34.40 -22.58
C VAL A 5 16.38 -33.72 -21.40
N LYS A 6 17.02 -32.57 -21.69
CA LYS A 6 17.28 -31.57 -20.65
C LYS A 6 15.90 -31.10 -20.18
N ARG A 7 15.36 -31.74 -19.14
CA ARG A 7 14.31 -31.14 -18.33
C ARG A 7 14.92 -29.91 -17.67
N VAL A 8 14.78 -28.77 -18.33
CA VAL A 8 14.91 -27.47 -17.69
C VAL A 8 13.74 -27.40 -16.70
N ARG A 9 13.93 -27.96 -15.50
CA ARG A 9 13.15 -27.53 -14.35
C ARG A 9 13.59 -26.09 -14.11
N ASN A 10 12.91 -25.14 -14.74
CA ASN A 10 12.89 -23.77 -14.29
C ASN A 10 12.41 -23.84 -12.84
N GLY A 11 13.37 -23.85 -11.91
CA GLY A 11 13.10 -23.76 -10.49
C GLY A 11 12.57 -22.36 -10.23
N VAL A 12 11.27 -22.17 -10.45
CA VAL A 12 10.57 -20.97 -10.01
C VAL A 12 10.80 -20.91 -8.51
N SER A 13 11.57 -19.91 -8.06
CA SER A 13 11.82 -19.75 -6.65
C SER A 13 10.47 -19.58 -5.95
N PRO A 14 10.27 -20.11 -4.73
CA PRO A 14 9.08 -19.77 -3.94
C PRO A 14 8.85 -18.26 -3.87
N ARG A 15 9.93 -17.46 -3.88
CA ARG A 15 9.87 -15.99 -3.99
C ARG A 15 9.25 -15.49 -5.29
N ASP A 16 9.51 -16.14 -6.44
CA ASP A 16 8.97 -15.73 -7.74
C ASP A 16 7.46 -16.05 -7.84
N ILE A 17 7.01 -17.16 -7.22
CA ILE A 17 5.58 -17.50 -7.12
C ILE A 17 4.85 -16.49 -6.24
N VAL A 18 5.45 -16.14 -5.10
CA VAL A 18 4.93 -15.15 -4.15
C VAL A 18 4.88 -13.76 -4.79
N LEU A 19 5.95 -13.35 -5.49
CA LEU A 19 5.99 -12.08 -6.23
C LEU A 19 4.93 -12.02 -7.34
N GLY A 20 4.72 -13.13 -8.08
CA GLY A 20 3.67 -13.25 -9.09
C GLY A 20 2.26 -13.08 -8.53
N ASN A 21 1.98 -13.62 -7.34
CA ASN A 21 0.70 -13.43 -6.65
C ASN A 21 0.48 -11.97 -6.24
N TYR A 22 1.52 -11.23 -5.83
CA TYR A 22 1.41 -9.83 -5.45
C TYR A 22 1.39 -8.85 -6.63
N LEU A 23 2.10 -9.15 -7.72
CA LEU A 23 1.89 -8.46 -9.00
C LEU A 23 0.43 -8.56 -9.44
N SER A 24 -0.23 -9.69 -9.14
CA SER A 24 -1.67 -9.84 -9.36
C SER A 24 -2.54 -9.01 -8.42
N LEU A 25 -2.01 -8.51 -7.28
CA LEU A 25 -2.69 -7.56 -6.40
C LEU A 25 -2.46 -6.10 -6.81
N MET A 26 -1.47 -5.83 -7.66
CA MET A 26 -1.27 -4.50 -8.22
C MET A 26 -2.47 -4.14 -9.11
N GLY A 27 -3.01 -2.94 -8.91
CA GLY A 27 -4.25 -2.53 -9.57
C GLY A 27 -5.53 -3.15 -9.01
N LYS A 28 -5.45 -4.06 -8.02
CA LYS A 28 -6.61 -4.49 -7.24
C LYS A 28 -6.88 -3.53 -6.09
N SER A 29 -8.12 -3.11 -5.98
CA SER A 29 -8.60 -2.25 -4.90
C SER A 29 -8.87 -3.06 -3.64
N ILE A 30 -8.26 -2.66 -2.54
CA ILE A 30 -8.39 -3.30 -1.22
C ILE A 30 -9.15 -2.33 -0.31
N ALA A 31 -10.30 -2.77 0.21
CA ALA A 31 -11.05 -1.99 1.20
C ALA A 31 -10.30 -1.99 2.54
N ALA A 32 -10.24 -0.84 3.19
CA ALA A 32 -9.58 -0.66 4.48
C ALA A 32 -10.33 0.34 5.36
N ILE A 33 -10.00 0.32 6.65
CA ILE A 33 -10.40 1.36 7.60
C ILE A 33 -9.15 2.17 7.94
N ALA A 34 -9.28 3.49 8.00
CA ALA A 34 -8.19 4.37 8.39
C ALA A 34 -8.66 5.45 9.35
N TYR A 35 -7.73 6.08 10.04
CA TYR A 35 -7.96 7.29 10.80
C TYR A 35 -6.85 8.29 10.52
N ALA A 36 -7.18 9.57 10.61
CA ALA A 36 -6.23 10.65 10.40
C ALA A 36 -5.28 10.76 11.60
N ILE A 37 -3.99 10.97 11.33
CA ILE A 37 -2.97 11.21 12.34
C ILE A 37 -2.03 12.33 11.87
N ARG A 38 -1.53 13.10 12.84
CA ARG A 38 -0.49 14.10 12.64
C ARG A 38 0.84 13.60 13.18
N GLU A 39 1.92 13.94 12.48
CA GLU A 39 3.26 13.77 13.00
C GLU A 39 4.03 15.10 12.91
N GLY A 40 4.06 15.81 14.04
CA GLY A 40 4.58 17.18 14.08
C GLY A 40 3.65 18.18 13.39
N SER A 41 4.18 19.36 13.09
CA SER A 41 3.40 20.47 12.52
C SER A 41 3.15 20.37 11.02
N GLU A 42 3.94 19.56 10.29
CA GLU A 42 3.94 19.51 8.82
C GLU A 42 3.39 18.20 8.24
N HIS A 43 3.45 17.08 8.97
CA HIS A 43 3.16 15.78 8.37
C HIS A 43 1.76 15.28 8.69
N ARG A 44 0.97 15.06 7.63
CA ARG A 44 -0.36 14.48 7.67
C ARG A 44 -0.33 13.08 7.09
N TYR A 45 -0.84 12.12 7.86
CA TYR A 45 -0.93 10.74 7.43
C TYR A 45 -2.34 10.18 7.69
N LEU A 46 -2.71 9.19 6.88
CA LEU A 46 -3.74 8.23 7.25
C LEU A 46 -3.06 7.00 7.83
N ALA A 47 -3.44 6.61 9.03
CA ALA A 47 -3.02 5.34 9.61
C ALA A 47 -4.08 4.28 9.32
N VAL A 48 -3.66 3.15 8.76
CA VAL A 48 -4.55 2.03 8.43
C VAL A 48 -4.79 1.18 9.68
N ASP A 49 -6.04 0.77 9.86
CA ASP A 49 -6.47 -0.08 10.97
C ASP A 49 -5.78 -1.44 10.95
N LEU A 50 -5.52 -1.98 12.14
CA LEU A 50 -4.75 -3.21 12.35
C LEU A 50 -5.33 -4.41 11.59
N ASN A 51 -6.65 -4.52 11.46
CA ASN A 51 -7.28 -5.65 10.79
C ASN A 51 -6.96 -5.70 9.28
N THR A 52 -6.69 -4.54 8.68
CA THR A 52 -6.32 -4.43 7.25
C THR A 52 -4.82 -4.17 7.04
N ASN A 53 -4.09 -3.98 8.15
CA ASN A 53 -2.66 -3.68 8.18
C ASN A 53 -1.81 -4.87 7.72
N GLU A 54 -2.18 -6.11 8.08
CA GLU A 54 -1.41 -7.32 7.77
C GLU A 54 -1.20 -7.51 6.26
N VAL A 55 -2.26 -7.30 5.45
CA VAL A 55 -2.18 -7.42 3.99
C VAL A 55 -1.14 -6.45 3.41
N PHE A 56 -1.17 -5.18 3.81
CA PHE A 56 -0.24 -4.18 3.30
C PHE A 56 1.18 -4.36 3.87
N GLN A 57 1.31 -4.88 5.08
CA GLN A 57 2.60 -5.24 5.67
C GLN A 57 3.28 -6.35 4.89
N SER A 58 2.56 -7.44 4.60
CA SER A 58 3.06 -8.53 3.76
C SER A 58 3.50 -8.01 2.40
N ILE A 59 2.70 -7.15 1.75
CA ILE A 59 3.07 -6.53 0.47
C ILE A 59 4.39 -5.75 0.58
N LEU A 60 4.56 -4.88 1.59
CA LEU A 60 5.79 -4.08 1.72
C LEU A 60 7.03 -4.94 2.03
N ILE A 61 6.90 -5.91 2.93
CA ILE A 61 7.99 -6.82 3.32
C ILE A 61 8.41 -7.68 2.13
N ASP A 62 7.44 -8.27 1.42
CA ASP A 62 7.70 -9.21 0.34
C ASP A 62 8.26 -8.51 -0.92
N LEU A 63 7.85 -7.27 -1.18
CA LEU A 63 8.46 -6.44 -2.24
C LEU A 63 9.83 -5.89 -1.85
N GLY A 64 10.24 -6.00 -0.57
CA GLY A 64 11.48 -5.42 -0.07
C GLY A 64 11.51 -3.88 -0.15
N VAL A 65 10.35 -3.24 -0.23
CA VAL A 65 10.25 -1.78 -0.38
C VAL A 65 9.84 -1.13 0.94
N THR A 66 10.47 0.01 1.23
CA THR A 66 10.11 0.82 2.41
C THR A 66 8.94 1.76 2.12
N ARG A 67 8.58 1.93 0.85
CA ARG A 67 7.54 2.85 0.37
C ARG A 67 6.85 2.25 -0.85
N LEU A 68 5.52 2.33 -0.89
CA LEU A 68 4.72 1.87 -2.03
C LEU A 68 3.72 2.96 -2.42
N PRO A 69 3.78 3.51 -3.65
CA PRO A 69 2.76 4.43 -4.13
C PRO A 69 1.41 3.72 -4.23
N VAL A 70 0.37 4.41 -3.78
CA VAL A 70 -1.01 3.91 -3.81
C VAL A 70 -1.96 5.01 -4.22
N GLN A 71 -3.01 4.62 -4.94
CA GLN A 71 -4.20 5.44 -5.05
C GLN A 71 -5.07 5.14 -3.82
N VAL A 72 -5.50 6.19 -3.14
CA VAL A 72 -6.42 6.12 -2.01
C VAL A 72 -7.70 6.81 -2.40
N GLN A 73 -8.84 6.15 -2.18
CA GLN A 73 -10.14 6.77 -2.20
C GLN A 73 -10.70 6.77 -0.78
N ILE A 74 -10.96 7.96 -0.23
CA ILE A 74 -11.79 8.08 0.97
C ILE A 74 -13.23 7.91 0.51
N VAL A 75 -13.94 6.92 1.07
CA VAL A 75 -15.31 6.61 0.65
C VAL A 75 -16.28 7.55 1.36
N GLN A 76 -16.06 7.76 2.66
CA GLN A 76 -16.81 8.66 3.53
C GLN A 76 -15.86 9.21 4.61
N PRO A 77 -16.15 10.37 5.22
CA PRO A 77 -17.24 11.30 4.92
C PRO A 77 -17.02 12.13 3.64
N TYR A 78 -15.79 12.21 3.14
CA TYR A 78 -15.47 12.97 1.93
C TYR A 78 -15.11 12.00 0.81
N SER A 79 -15.93 11.90 -0.23
CA SER A 79 -15.64 11.06 -1.39
C SER A 79 -14.54 11.71 -2.25
N ILE A 80 -13.28 11.45 -1.90
CA ILE A 80 -12.11 12.02 -2.57
C ILE A 80 -11.07 10.96 -2.90
N SER A 81 -10.34 11.15 -3.98
CA SER A 81 -9.27 10.25 -4.41
C SER A 81 -7.94 11.01 -4.52
N PHE A 82 -6.85 10.38 -4.08
CA PHE A 82 -5.51 10.95 -4.17
C PHE A 82 -4.44 9.87 -4.27
N VAL A 83 -3.24 10.27 -4.69
CA VAL A 83 -2.06 9.40 -4.66
C VAL A 83 -1.27 9.69 -3.39
N GLY A 84 -1.01 8.64 -2.61
CA GLY A 84 -0.20 8.67 -1.40
C GLY A 84 0.93 7.64 -1.48
N ASN A 85 1.76 7.61 -0.43
CA ASN A 85 2.78 6.57 -0.26
C ASN A 85 2.49 5.80 1.02
N LEU A 86 2.23 4.50 0.90
CA LEU A 86 2.23 3.55 2.02
C LEU A 86 3.65 3.44 2.58
N ARG A 87 3.77 3.42 3.90
CA ARG A 87 5.00 3.10 4.64
C ARG A 87 4.68 2.31 5.90
N LEU A 88 5.52 1.34 6.20
CA LEU A 88 5.48 0.63 7.48
C LEU A 88 6.30 1.39 8.53
N LYS A 89 5.70 1.71 9.66
CA LYS A 89 6.37 2.34 10.80
C LYS A 89 5.74 1.83 12.09
N ARG A 90 6.56 1.42 13.07
CA ARG A 90 6.07 0.91 14.38
C ARG A 90 4.93 -0.13 14.24
N ASN A 91 5.11 -1.07 13.30
CA ASN A 91 4.12 -2.10 12.99
C ASN A 91 2.74 -1.58 12.52
N ARG A 92 2.69 -0.40 11.92
CA ARG A 92 1.48 0.21 11.38
C ARG A 92 1.75 0.83 10.01
N ILE A 93 0.77 0.71 9.14
CA ILE A 93 0.82 1.25 7.79
C ILE A 93 0.31 2.69 7.82
N TYR A 94 1.13 3.59 7.29
CA TYR A 94 0.85 5.01 7.15
C TYR A 94 0.80 5.39 5.67
N ILE A 95 -0.16 6.23 5.29
CA ILE A 95 -0.27 6.78 3.94
C ILE A 95 -0.08 8.29 4.00
N SER A 96 0.90 8.82 3.27
CA SER A 96 1.11 10.27 3.17
C SER A 96 -0.07 10.97 2.51
N VAL A 97 -0.56 12.05 3.10
CA VAL A 97 -1.61 12.89 2.50
C VAL A 97 -0.98 14.09 1.78
N PRO A 98 -1.37 14.38 0.52
CA PRO A 98 -0.90 15.56 -0.22
C PRO A 98 -1.32 16.88 0.44
N LYS A 99 -0.50 17.93 0.25
CA LYS A 99 -0.78 19.28 0.79
C LYS A 99 -2.13 19.84 0.39
N LEU A 100 -2.58 19.55 -0.83
CA LEU A 100 -3.88 19.99 -1.35
C LEU A 100 -5.06 19.48 -0.51
N LEU A 101 -4.89 18.38 0.23
CA LEU A 101 -5.92 17.76 1.04
C LEU A 101 -5.74 18.02 2.54
N HIS A 102 -4.92 19.00 2.92
CA HIS A 102 -4.70 19.35 4.32
C HIS A 102 -6.02 19.67 5.03
N ASP A 103 -6.87 20.54 4.50
CA ASP A 103 -8.11 20.93 5.18
C ASP A 103 -9.04 19.72 5.42
N ILE A 104 -9.13 18.82 4.44
CA ILE A 104 -9.91 17.58 4.57
C ILE A 104 -9.29 16.65 5.63
N HIS A 105 -7.96 16.49 5.62
CA HIS A 105 -7.28 15.70 6.65
C HIS A 105 -7.49 16.29 8.04
N GLU A 106 -7.39 17.61 8.19
CA GLU A 106 -7.55 18.28 9.46
C GLU A 106 -8.98 18.10 9.99
N ALA A 107 -9.99 18.20 9.12
CA ALA A 107 -11.38 17.88 9.47
C ALA A 107 -11.55 16.43 9.95
N LEU A 108 -10.97 15.47 9.22
CA LEU A 108 -10.99 14.04 9.60
C LEU A 108 -10.25 13.79 10.92
N TRP A 109 -9.15 14.49 11.16
CA TRP A 109 -8.39 14.38 12.41
C TRP A 109 -9.16 14.94 13.61
N HIS A 110 -9.84 16.07 13.43
CA HIS A 110 -10.67 16.67 14.47
C HIS A 110 -11.91 15.84 14.80
N ASP A 111 -12.51 15.15 13.82
CA ASP A 111 -13.59 14.19 14.09
C ASP A 111 -13.09 13.00 14.92
N GLY A 112 -11.82 12.60 14.73
CA GLY A 112 -11.16 11.57 15.54
C GLY A 112 -11.68 10.15 15.30
N ARG A 113 -12.58 9.97 14.34
CA ARG A 113 -13.19 8.69 14.00
C ARG A 113 -12.39 7.96 12.92
N SER A 114 -12.56 6.65 12.90
CA SER A 114 -12.11 5.83 11.78
C SER A 114 -13.12 5.89 10.64
N PHE A 115 -12.64 5.79 9.41
CA PHE A 115 -13.44 5.92 8.20
C PHE A 115 -13.01 4.94 7.11
N PRO A 116 -13.96 4.54 6.23
CA PRO A 116 -13.67 3.60 5.16
C PRO A 116 -12.87 4.27 4.04
N ILE A 117 -11.83 3.58 3.60
CA ILE A 117 -11.02 3.93 2.44
C ILE A 117 -10.87 2.72 1.51
N ILE A 118 -10.54 2.99 0.25
CA ILE A 118 -10.09 1.99 -0.71
C ILE A 118 -8.66 2.32 -1.06
N ILE A 119 -7.78 1.34 -0.99
CA ILE A 119 -6.36 1.47 -1.32
C ILE A 119 -6.08 0.58 -2.53
N THR A 120 -5.53 1.18 -3.58
CA THR A 120 -5.11 0.47 -4.79
C THR A 120 -3.59 0.61 -4.91
N PRO A 121 -2.82 -0.47 -4.67
CA PRO A 121 -1.40 -0.51 -4.98
C PRO A 121 -1.16 -0.14 -6.44
N LEU A 122 -0.37 0.91 -6.65
CA LEU A 122 0.01 1.34 -7.99
C LEU A 122 1.27 0.59 -8.37
N MET A 123 1.35 0.10 -9.61
CA MET A 123 2.61 -0.35 -10.17
C MET A 123 3.56 0.84 -10.20
N ALA A 124 4.32 1.01 -9.11
CA ALA A 124 5.54 1.76 -9.18
C ALA A 124 6.31 1.11 -10.31
N SER A 125 6.67 1.89 -11.33
CA SER A 125 7.75 1.51 -12.22
C SER A 125 8.91 1.09 -11.32
N MET A 126 9.12 -0.23 -11.18
CA MET A 126 10.24 -0.82 -10.43
C MET A 126 11.58 -0.46 -11.08
N ALA A 127 11.59 0.36 -12.13
CA ALA A 127 12.76 0.80 -12.88
C ALA A 127 13.74 1.65 -12.07
N ASN A 128 13.42 2.09 -10.84
CA ASN A 128 14.30 2.96 -10.05
C ASN A 128 14.56 2.45 -8.61
N VAL A 129 14.54 1.14 -8.38
CA VAL A 129 15.21 0.58 -7.19
C VAL A 129 16.52 -0.04 -7.68
N ARG A 130 17.61 0.71 -7.53
CA ARG A 130 18.99 0.26 -7.77
C ARG A 130 19.36 -0.90 -6.84
#